data_AF-A0A838Z374-F1
#
_entry.id   AF-A0A838Z374-F1
#
_cell.length_a   1.000
_cell.length_b   1.000
_cell.length_c   1.000
_cell.angle_alpha   90.00
_cell.angle_beta   90.00
_cell.angle_gamma   90.00
#
_symmetry.space_group_name_H-M   'P 1'
#
loop_
_entity.id
_entity.type
_entity.pdbx_description
1 polymer ?
#
loop_
_entity_poly.entity_id
_entity_poly.type
_entity_poly.pdbx_seq_one_letter_code
_entity_poly.pdbx_strand_id
1 'polypeptide(L)'
;MKIVKYLIGPELLWLLVFIGIKYFGRYNISTQGKYNDSIENMAYVLPLVVILACMSIYGIAVAPKEYLLIRIIIVSLIGSHFVFSYCAGSHTAGGPGAGMIYIAGICFTLLLLFIAGLVKLFFFSNK
;
A
#
# COMPACT_ATOMS: atom_id res chain seq x y z
N MET A 1 26.41 10.69 -2.59
CA MET A 1 25.66 9.57 -1.96
C MET A 1 24.49 9.99 -1.03
N LYS A 2 24.22 11.28 -0.77
CA LYS A 2 23.11 11.67 0.12
C LYS A 2 21.71 11.45 -0.49
N ILE A 3 21.54 11.68 -1.80
CA ILE A 3 20.23 11.57 -2.48
C ILE A 3 19.72 10.11 -2.52
N VAL A 4 20.60 9.14 -2.78
CA VAL A 4 20.22 7.71 -2.86
C VAL A 4 19.72 7.17 -1.51
N LYS A 5 20.21 7.73 -0.39
CA LYS A 5 19.71 7.38 0.95
C LYS A 5 18.23 7.73 1.15
N TYR A 6 17.74 8.80 0.54
CA TYR A 6 16.33 9.19 0.67
C TYR A 6 15.42 8.53 -0.37
N LEU A 7 15.99 7.96 -1.44
CA LEU A 7 15.26 7.15 -2.42
C LEU A 7 14.78 5.82 -1.85
N ILE A 8 15.51 5.23 -0.89
CA ILE A 8 15.10 3.99 -0.21
C ILE A 8 14.15 4.37 0.93
N GLY A 9 12.89 4.56 0.60
CA GLY A 9 11.85 4.98 1.52
C GLY A 9 10.47 4.39 1.17
N PRO A 10 9.48 4.56 2.06
CA PRO A 10 8.11 4.15 1.80
C PRO A 10 7.53 4.79 0.53
N GLU A 11 8.00 5.97 0.14
CA GLU A 11 7.56 6.71 -1.04
C GLU A 11 7.85 5.92 -2.32
N LEU A 12 9.04 5.35 -2.43
CA LEU A 12 9.43 4.55 -3.59
C LEU A 12 8.62 3.26 -3.66
N LEU A 13 8.37 2.60 -2.52
CA LEU A 13 7.55 1.38 -2.48
C LEU A 13 6.13 1.66 -2.98
N TRP A 14 5.47 2.68 -2.46
CA TRP A 14 4.13 3.05 -2.91
C TRP A 14 4.09 3.52 -4.36
N LEU A 15 5.12 4.23 -4.84
CA LEU A 15 5.24 4.62 -6.24
C LEU A 15 5.34 3.37 -7.15
N LEU A 16 6.19 2.41 -6.80
CA LEU A 16 6.34 1.16 -7.56
C LEU A 16 5.03 0.36 -7.59
N VAL A 17 4.34 0.29 -6.45
CA VAL A 17 3.03 -0.37 -6.34
C VAL A 17 1.99 0.32 -7.21
N PHE A 18 1.93 1.64 -7.17
CA PHE A 18 1.01 2.43 -8.01
C PHE A 18 1.26 2.21 -9.50
N ILE A 19 2.53 2.23 -9.93
CA ILE A 19 2.90 1.91 -11.31
C ILE A 19 2.49 0.48 -11.66
N GLY A 20 2.79 -0.50 -10.79
CA GLY A 20 2.42 -1.90 -10.97
C GLY A 20 0.92 -2.09 -11.16
N ILE A 21 0.10 -1.49 -10.28
CA ILE A 21 -1.36 -1.54 -10.36
C ILE A 21 -1.89 -0.89 -11.63
N LYS A 22 -1.28 0.20 -12.10
CA LYS A 22 -1.63 0.79 -13.41
C LYS A 22 -1.41 -0.18 -14.56
N TYR A 23 -0.36 -0.98 -14.52
CA TYR A 23 -0.14 -2.02 -15.51
C TYR A 23 -1.14 -3.17 -15.35
N PHE A 24 -1.32 -3.72 -14.14
CA PHE A 24 -2.26 -4.82 -13.89
C PHE A 24 -3.70 -4.46 -14.25
N GLY A 25 -4.16 -3.25 -13.90
CA GLY A 25 -5.51 -2.79 -14.20
C GLY A 25 -5.79 -2.68 -15.70
N ARG A 26 -4.77 -2.43 -16.55
CA ARG A 26 -4.93 -2.44 -18.01
C ARG A 26 -5.16 -3.84 -18.59
N TYR A 27 -4.62 -4.87 -17.94
CA TYR A 27 -4.77 -6.26 -18.37
C TYR A 27 -5.96 -6.97 -17.71
N ASN A 28 -6.62 -6.33 -16.74
CA ASN A 28 -7.80 -6.87 -16.10
C ASN A 28 -9.04 -6.66 -16.99
N ILE A 29 -9.22 -7.57 -17.96
CA ILE A 29 -10.39 -7.57 -18.84
C ILE A 29 -11.56 -8.21 -18.07
N SER A 30 -12.48 -7.37 -17.59
CA SER A 30 -13.55 -7.82 -16.70
C SER A 30 -14.69 -8.59 -17.36
N THR A 31 -14.53 -9.02 -18.62
CA THR A 31 -15.56 -9.76 -19.37
C THR A 31 -15.72 -11.22 -18.94
N GLN A 32 -14.91 -11.69 -17.99
CA GLN A 32 -15.03 -13.02 -17.41
C GLN A 32 -15.19 -12.88 -15.90
N GLY A 33 -16.40 -13.10 -15.37
CA GLY A 33 -16.76 -12.93 -13.95
C GLY A 33 -15.95 -13.72 -12.91
N LYS A 34 -14.91 -14.48 -13.33
CA LYS A 34 -13.91 -15.11 -12.45
C LYS A 34 -12.69 -14.24 -12.12
N TYR A 35 -12.41 -13.19 -12.91
CA TYR A 35 -11.25 -12.32 -12.67
C TYR A 35 -11.56 -11.10 -11.78
N ASN A 36 -12.84 -10.86 -11.46
CA ASN A 36 -13.25 -9.81 -10.52
C ASN A 36 -12.67 -10.04 -9.12
N ASP A 37 -12.58 -11.32 -8.70
CA ASP A 37 -12.03 -11.74 -7.42
C ASP A 37 -10.58 -11.31 -7.20
N SER A 38 -9.79 -11.14 -8.28
CA SER A 38 -8.38 -10.78 -8.15
C SER A 38 -8.18 -9.33 -7.69
N ILE A 39 -8.94 -8.38 -8.25
CA ILE A 39 -8.89 -6.97 -7.81
C ILE A 39 -9.53 -6.81 -6.43
N GLU A 40 -10.59 -7.56 -6.14
CA GLU A 40 -11.21 -7.55 -4.80
C GLU A 40 -10.24 -8.07 -3.74
N ASN A 41 -9.53 -9.17 -4.00
CA ASN A 41 -8.49 -9.68 -3.10
C ASN A 41 -7.30 -8.71 -2.96
N MET A 42 -7.00 -7.91 -3.97
CA MET A 42 -5.96 -6.87 -3.87
C MET A 42 -6.28 -5.83 -2.81
N ALA A 43 -7.55 -5.58 -2.48
CA ALA A 43 -7.91 -4.69 -1.38
C ALA A 43 -7.35 -5.15 -0.02
N TYR A 44 -7.11 -6.45 0.14
CA TYR A 44 -6.58 -7.03 1.38
C TYR A 44 -5.10 -7.37 1.27
N VAL A 45 -4.69 -8.01 0.17
CA VAL A 45 -3.30 -8.49 -0.01
C VAL A 45 -2.33 -7.33 -0.18
N LEU A 46 -2.72 -6.29 -0.95
CA LEU A 46 -1.81 -5.20 -1.29
C LEU A 46 -1.43 -4.35 -0.07
N PRO A 47 -2.37 -3.89 0.78
CA PRO A 47 -2.00 -3.16 1.99
C PRO A 47 -1.09 -3.98 2.90
N LEU A 48 -1.38 -5.27 3.06
CA LEU A 48 -0.59 -6.17 3.89
C LEU A 48 0.86 -6.25 3.41
N VAL A 49 1.07 -6.58 2.14
CA VAL A 49 2.41 -6.74 1.56
C VAL A 49 3.18 -5.41 1.60
N VAL A 50 2.53 -4.31 1.22
CA VAL A 50 3.21 -3.00 1.11
C VAL A 50 3.55 -2.42 2.47
N ILE A 51 2.66 -2.52 3.46
CA ILE A 51 2.95 -2.04 4.82
C ILE A 51 4.05 -2.89 5.45
N LEU A 52 4.04 -4.21 5.29
CA LEU A 52 5.14 -5.07 5.76
C LEU A 52 6.47 -4.71 5.09
N ALA A 53 6.46 -4.47 3.78
CA ALA A 53 7.65 -4.01 3.06
C ALA A 53 8.14 -2.65 3.58
N CYS A 54 7.24 -1.69 3.82
CA CYS A 54 7.57 -0.40 4.43
C CYS A 54 8.19 -0.56 5.83
N MET A 55 7.65 -1.46 6.66
CA MET A 55 8.19 -1.73 7.99
C MET A 55 9.55 -2.43 7.94
N SER A 56 9.81 -3.26 6.91
CA SER A 56 11.11 -3.91 6.72
C SER A 56 12.26 -2.92 6.50
N ILE A 57 11.97 -1.67 6.10
CA ILE A 57 12.96 -0.59 5.96
C ILE A 57 13.69 -0.33 7.28
N TYR A 58 13.06 -0.54 8.44
CA TYR A 58 13.72 -0.43 9.74
C TYR A 58 14.91 -1.39 9.91
N GLY A 59 14.88 -2.54 9.23
CA GLY A 59 15.97 -3.52 9.20
C GLY A 59 17.13 -3.14 8.28
N ILE A 60 16.96 -2.15 7.40
CA ILE A 60 18.00 -1.72 6.46
C ILE A 60 18.92 -0.72 7.15
N ALA A 61 20.18 -1.11 7.38
CA ALA A 61 21.16 -0.29 8.11
C ALA A 61 21.42 1.09 7.46
N VAL A 62 21.30 1.19 6.14
CA VAL A 62 21.59 2.40 5.36
C VAL A 62 20.39 3.35 5.29
N ALA A 63 19.18 2.87 5.60
CA ALA A 63 17.96 3.65 5.44
C ALA A 63 17.82 4.76 6.51
N PRO A 64 17.31 5.94 6.15
CA PRO A 64 17.07 7.02 7.10
C PRO A 64 15.94 6.63 8.07
N LYS A 65 16.28 6.53 9.36
CA LYS A 65 15.34 6.13 10.43
C LYS A 65 14.59 7.32 11.06
N GLU A 66 15.10 8.53 10.85
CA GLU A 66 14.49 9.77 11.33
C GLU A 66 13.07 9.91 10.76
N TYR A 67 12.09 10.05 11.66
CA TYR A 67 10.67 10.17 11.34
C TYR A 67 10.11 9.07 10.42
N LEU A 68 10.78 7.90 10.33
CA LEU A 68 10.41 6.85 9.38
C LEU A 68 8.98 6.34 9.63
N LEU A 69 8.53 6.27 10.89
CA LEU A 69 7.17 5.82 11.22
C LEU A 69 6.12 6.79 10.67
N ILE A 70 6.33 8.08 10.91
CA ILE A 70 5.43 9.15 10.44
C ILE A 70 5.41 9.16 8.91
N ARG A 71 6.58 9.00 8.26
CA ARG A 71 6.66 8.86 6.80
C ARG A 71 5.89 7.65 6.30
N ILE A 72 6.07 6.47 6.91
CA ILE A 72 5.32 5.26 6.54
C ILE A 72 3.82 5.53 6.67
N ILE A 73 3.35 6.15 7.74
CA ILE A 73 1.93 6.47 7.94
C ILE A 73 1.43 7.41 6.83
N ILE A 74 2.01 8.59 6.69
CA ILE A 74 1.55 9.62 5.74
C ILE A 74 1.59 9.08 4.31
N VAL A 75 2.71 8.49 3.92
CA VAL A 75 2.91 7.99 2.56
C VAL A 75 1.99 6.81 2.27
N SER A 76 1.71 5.95 3.26
CA SER A 76 0.78 4.83 3.05
C SER A 76 -0.67 5.29 2.93
N LEU A 77 -1.07 6.35 3.62
CA LEU A 77 -2.39 6.94 3.44
C LEU A 77 -2.54 7.54 2.03
N ILE A 78 -1.55 8.32 1.60
CA ILE A 78 -1.56 8.94 0.27
C ILE A 78 -1.47 7.86 -0.83
N GLY A 79 -0.54 6.91 -0.67
CA GLY A 79 -0.30 5.83 -1.63
C GLY A 79 -1.50 4.91 -1.77
N SER A 80 -2.12 4.49 -0.66
CA SER A 80 -3.33 3.66 -0.69
C SER A 80 -4.49 4.40 -1.36
N HIS A 81 -4.66 5.70 -1.09
CA HIS A 81 -5.67 6.50 -1.78
C HIS A 81 -5.50 6.46 -3.31
N PHE A 82 -4.30 6.72 -3.83
CA PHE A 82 -4.05 6.68 -5.27
C PHE A 82 -4.19 5.27 -5.87
N VAL A 83 -3.65 4.25 -5.19
CA VAL A 83 -3.72 2.86 -5.64
C VAL A 83 -5.16 2.38 -5.72
N PHE A 84 -5.93 2.53 -4.64
CA PHE A 84 -7.29 2.01 -4.60
C PHE A 84 -8.29 2.85 -5.37
N SER A 85 -8.05 4.16 -5.53
CA SER A 85 -8.85 4.98 -6.45
C SER A 85 -8.68 4.47 -7.89
N TYR A 86 -7.47 4.07 -8.27
CA TYR A 86 -7.23 3.47 -9.57
C TYR A 86 -7.85 2.08 -9.69
N CYS A 87 -7.68 1.20 -8.69
CA CYS A 87 -8.31 -0.12 -8.68
C CYS A 87 -9.84 -0.03 -8.83
N ALA A 88 -10.48 0.85 -8.06
CA ALA A 88 -11.92 1.08 -8.14
C ALA A 88 -12.35 1.58 -9.53
N GLY A 89 -11.60 2.50 -10.13
CA GLY A 89 -11.86 2.98 -11.49
C GLY A 89 -11.62 1.94 -12.59
N SER A 90 -10.77 0.95 -12.34
CA SER A 90 -10.51 -0.16 -13.26
C SER A 90 -11.50 -1.34 -13.12
N HIS A 91 -12.29 -1.36 -12.04
CA HIS A 91 -13.33 -2.35 -11.83
C HIS A 91 -14.55 -2.00 -12.68
N THR A 92 -15.09 -2.99 -13.41
CA THR A 92 -16.29 -2.94 -14.29
C THR A 92 -17.12 -1.67 -14.14
N ALA A 93 -16.91 -0.69 -15.03
CA ALA A 93 -17.73 0.50 -15.26
C ALA A 93 -18.83 0.81 -14.21
N GLY A 94 -18.42 1.20 -12.99
CA GLY A 94 -19.34 1.74 -11.99
C GLY A 94 -20.27 0.75 -11.29
N GLY A 95 -20.02 -0.55 -11.35
CA GLY A 95 -20.76 -1.53 -10.55
C GLY A 95 -20.60 -1.29 -9.04
N PRO A 96 -21.58 -1.70 -8.20
CA PRO A 96 -21.57 -1.43 -6.75
C PRO A 96 -20.34 -1.94 -5.99
N GLY A 97 -19.57 -2.87 -6.56
CA GLY A 97 -18.30 -3.38 -6.01
C GLY A 97 -17.12 -2.40 -6.07
N ALA A 98 -17.13 -1.41 -6.98
CA ALA A 98 -16.01 -0.49 -7.15
C ALA A 98 -15.76 0.38 -5.91
N GLY A 99 -16.84 0.94 -5.33
CA GLY A 99 -16.75 1.71 -4.09
C GLY A 99 -16.31 0.85 -2.90
N MET A 100 -16.75 -0.40 -2.86
CA MET A 100 -16.38 -1.34 -1.79
C MET A 100 -14.90 -1.69 -1.81
N ILE A 101 -14.30 -1.92 -2.98
CA ILE A 101 -12.85 -2.15 -3.11
C ILE A 101 -12.04 -0.98 -2.53
N TYR A 102 -12.46 0.26 -2.85
CA TYR A 102 -11.79 1.44 -2.32
C TYR A 102 -11.89 1.53 -0.80
N ILE A 103 -13.12 1.46 -0.26
CA ILE A 103 -13.36 1.58 1.17
C ILE A 103 -12.65 0.46 1.94
N ALA A 104 -12.76 -0.78 1.48
CA ALA A 104 -12.10 -1.93 2.09
C ALA A 104 -10.58 -1.77 2.10
N GLY A 105 -9.98 -1.37 0.97
CA GLY A 105 -8.54 -1.15 0.85
C GLY A 105 -8.02 -0.07 1.79
N ILE A 106 -8.73 1.06 1.92
CA ILE A 106 -8.36 2.14 2.83
C ILE A 106 -8.53 1.73 4.29
N CYS A 107 -9.66 1.13 4.66
CA CYS A 107 -9.90 0.65 6.02
C CYS A 107 -8.87 -0.39 6.45
N PHE A 108 -8.52 -1.32 5.56
CA PHE A 108 -7.52 -2.34 5.85
C PHE A 108 -6.11 -1.75 5.95
N THR A 109 -5.77 -0.77 5.10
CA THR A 109 -4.53 0.02 5.22
C THR A 109 -4.42 0.70 6.58
N LEU A 110 -5.48 1.36 7.04
CA LEU A 110 -5.53 2.02 8.35
C LEU A 110 -5.34 1.02 9.50
N LEU A 111 -6.04 -0.11 9.46
CA LEU A 111 -5.93 -1.18 10.46
C LEU A 111 -4.48 -1.69 10.56
N LEU A 112 -3.85 -1.96 9.42
CA LEU A 112 -2.48 -2.45 9.38
C LEU A 112 -1.46 -1.40 9.82
N LEU A 113 -1.65 -0.13 9.46
CA LEU A 113 -0.80 0.97 9.96
C LEU A 113 -0.91 1.10 11.48
N PHE A 114 -2.11 0.95 12.03
CA PHE A 114 -2.32 0.95 13.48
C PHE A 114 -1.57 -0.21 14.15
N ILE A 115 -1.73 -1.44 13.65
CA ILE A 115 -1.03 -2.62 14.17
C ILE A 115 0.50 -2.45 14.03
N ALA A 116 0.99 -2.02 12.87
CA ALA A 116 2.42 -1.80 12.63
C ALA A 116 2.99 -0.72 13.56
N GLY A 117 2.22 0.35 13.80
CA GLY A 117 2.55 1.40 14.76
C GLY A 117 2.69 0.86 16.19
N LEU A 118 1.72 0.07 16.66
CA LEU A 118 1.78 -0.60 17.97
C LEU A 118 3.01 -1.51 18.05
N VAL A 119 3.23 -2.36 17.05
CA VAL A 119 4.38 -3.28 17.03
C VAL A 119 5.69 -2.51 17.14
N LYS A 120 5.86 -1.40 16.42
CA LYS A 120 7.05 -0.55 16.55
C LYS A 120 7.17 0.02 17.95
N LEU A 121 6.12 0.65 18.48
CA LEU A 121 6.16 1.28 19.80
C LEU A 121 6.50 0.28 20.92
N PHE A 122 5.91 -0.92 20.91
CA PHE A 122 6.10 -1.89 21.98
C PHE A 122 7.36 -2.76 21.84
N PHE A 123 7.73 -3.18 20.63
CA PHE A 123 8.81 -4.17 20.46
C PHE A 123 10.13 -3.56 19.98
N PHE A 124 10.09 -2.41 19.34
CA PHE A 124 11.26 -1.80 18.71
C PHE A 124 11.65 -0.45 19.33
N SER A 125 10.88 0.08 20.29
CA SER A 125 11.21 1.33 20.99
C SER A 125 12.07 1.12 22.25
N ASN A 126 12.25 -0.12 22.69
CA ASN A 126 13.03 -0.47 23.89
C ASN A 126 14.51 -0.83 23.59
N LYS A 127 15.06 -0.35 22.48
CA LYS A 127 16.48 -0.40 22.12
C LYS A 127 16.90 0.94 21.56
#